data_AF-M8DCV6-F1
#
_entry.id   AF-M8DCV6-F1
#
_cell.length_a   1.000
_cell.length_b   1.000
_cell.length_c   1.000
_cell.angle_alpha   90.00
_cell.angle_beta   90.00
_cell.angle_gamma   90.00
#
_symmetry.space_group_name_H-M   'P 1'
#
loop_
_entity.id
_entity.type
_entity.pdbx_description
1 polymer ?
#
loop_
_entity_poly.entity_id
_entity_poly.type
_entity_poly.pdbx_seq_one_letter_code
_entity_poly.pdbx_strand_id
1 'polypeptide(L)'
;MTIERKIREHLHEEAETMECPPAISKRIEQSYYQYLQRKRSEKPMKKRVIGGIVAAAFLIPTAAFAAPALIEMLTRTPMTAEQVKVDEVGKAALEKLYSAFPETRSFEIVDASYLGEAPADSTKKQAIQTSIALQEKGGAGKKISLTIGVTGKIDSVIQENWEEKPVSSLTNQEIKEKVNNLIDKMYGSIDGYEVSMEPMGEPNQKTFLLNYIEKGSQIPFYQVFVKDNRIDVTLHGGERTPSNLVKVEGFFTRDGKPDTFADSFLNDENLFSLLNMSPTELKQELAKGKSVVEVAASKNVSKQQVIDVIAKTQVEKELQADQNGASVSNHVKEQMMKALEPKVVHVIEHKSETPAKN
;
A
#
# COMPACT_ATOMS: atom_id res chain seq x y z
N MET A 1 8.59 -29.70 26.14
CA MET A 1 8.70 -28.36 25.52
C MET A 1 9.52 -28.54 24.24
N THR A 2 8.98 -28.23 23.07
CA THR A 2 9.64 -28.49 21.77
C THR A 2 10.76 -27.51 21.49
N ILE A 3 11.76 -27.93 20.69
CA ILE A 3 12.91 -27.11 20.30
C ILE A 3 12.47 -25.84 19.55
N GLU A 4 11.52 -25.99 18.63
CA GLU A 4 10.93 -24.87 17.88
C GLU A 4 10.35 -23.77 18.80
N ARG A 5 9.67 -24.16 19.89
CA ARG A 5 9.08 -23.19 20.83
C ARG A 5 10.17 -22.38 21.54
N LYS A 6 11.25 -23.03 21.95
CA LYS A 6 12.41 -22.36 22.56
C LYS A 6 13.12 -21.41 21.60
N ILE A 7 13.27 -21.80 20.32
CA ILE A 7 13.86 -20.94 19.28
C ILE A 7 12.97 -19.70 19.08
N ARG A 8 11.65 -19.88 19.01
CA ARG A 8 10.69 -18.78 18.85
C ARG A 8 10.68 -17.83 20.04
N GLU A 9 10.67 -18.36 21.27
CA GLU A 9 10.76 -17.58 22.51
C GLU A 9 12.05 -16.74 22.55
N HIS A 10 13.21 -17.36 22.25
CA HIS A 10 14.51 -16.70 22.28
C HIS A 10 14.68 -15.61 21.20
N LEU A 11 14.22 -15.86 19.97
CA LEU A 11 14.25 -14.86 18.89
C LEU A 11 13.36 -13.64 19.18
N HIS A 12 12.26 -13.84 19.91
CA HIS A 12 11.36 -12.75 20.30
C HIS A 12 11.98 -11.88 21.41
N GLU A 13 12.69 -12.49 22.36
CA GLU A 13 13.39 -11.80 23.45
C GLU A 13 14.61 -10.99 22.93
N GLU A 14 15.38 -11.55 21.98
CA GLU A 14 16.43 -10.82 21.26
C GLU A 14 15.87 -9.63 20.46
N ALA A 15 14.73 -9.80 19.78
CA ALA A 15 14.12 -8.72 19.00
C ALA A 15 13.62 -7.55 19.87
N GLU A 16 13.10 -7.83 21.08
CA GLU A 16 12.65 -6.79 22.02
C GLU A 16 13.81 -6.07 22.73
N THR A 17 14.97 -6.71 22.86
CA THR A 17 16.15 -6.16 23.55
C THR A 17 17.18 -5.50 22.62
N MET A 18 16.99 -5.60 21.29
CA MET A 18 17.93 -5.04 20.31
C MET A 18 17.84 -3.51 20.22
N GLU A 19 18.78 -2.81 20.86
CA GLU A 19 18.94 -1.36 20.66
C GLU A 19 19.26 -1.02 19.20
N CYS A 20 18.57 -0.02 18.65
CA CYS A 20 18.78 0.43 17.27
C CYS A 20 20.24 0.88 17.06
N PRO A 21 21.01 0.22 16.17
CA PRO A 21 22.43 0.51 16.01
C PRO A 21 22.69 2.00 15.75
N PRO A 22 23.63 2.66 16.47
CA PRO A 22 23.86 4.10 16.34
C PRO A 22 24.13 4.59 14.91
N ALA A 23 24.68 3.73 14.05
CA ALA A 23 24.88 4.02 12.62
C ALA A 23 23.56 4.14 11.82
N ILE A 24 22.52 3.40 12.20
CA ILE A 24 21.18 3.49 11.61
C ILE A 24 20.48 4.76 12.12
N SER A 25 20.48 4.97 13.44
CA SER A 25 19.95 6.19 14.06
C SER A 25 20.56 7.46 13.45
N LYS A 26 21.90 7.50 13.31
CA LYS A 26 22.62 8.62 12.69
C LYS A 26 22.28 8.84 11.22
N ARG A 27 22.00 7.78 10.44
CA ARG A 27 21.53 7.90 9.04
C ARG A 27 20.11 8.48 8.96
N ILE A 28 19.22 8.07 9.86
CA ILE A 28 17.86 8.62 9.97
C ILE A 28 17.92 10.10 10.35
N GLU A 29 18.75 10.47 11.32
CA GLU A 29 18.96 11.86 11.74
C GLU A 29 19.55 12.73 10.61
N GLN A 30 20.56 12.22 9.89
CA GLN A 30 21.17 12.93 8.75
C GLN A 30 20.19 13.18 7.60
N SER A 31 19.37 12.19 7.23
CA SER A 31 18.37 12.35 6.16
C SER A 31 17.28 13.36 6.56
N TYR A 32 16.89 13.39 7.84
CA TYR A 32 15.97 14.38 8.40
C TYR A 32 16.54 15.81 8.33
N TYR A 33 17.82 16.00 8.68
CA TYR A 33 18.47 17.32 8.57
C TYR A 33 18.62 17.78 7.12
N GLN A 34 18.97 16.90 6.17
CA GLN A 34 19.02 17.24 4.74
C GLN A 34 17.64 17.69 4.22
N TYR A 35 16.58 16.96 4.55
CA TYR A 35 15.19 17.32 4.19
C TYR A 35 14.79 18.70 4.74
N LEU A 36 15.09 18.99 6.01
CA LEU A 36 14.81 20.29 6.64
C LEU A 36 15.57 21.46 5.99
N GLN A 37 16.81 21.23 5.52
CA GLN A 37 17.56 22.27 4.81
C GLN A 37 16.98 22.53 3.41
N ARG A 38 16.63 21.48 2.66
CA ARG A 38 16.01 21.59 1.32
C ARG A 38 14.67 22.33 1.38
N LYS A 39 13.84 22.04 2.39
CA LYS A 39 12.56 22.74 2.62
C LYS A 39 12.72 24.19 3.10
N ARG A 40 13.91 24.59 3.59
CA ARG A 40 14.24 25.98 3.95
C ARG A 40 14.65 26.83 2.75
N SER A 41 15.13 26.26 1.65
CA SER A 41 15.52 27.01 0.44
C SER A 41 14.36 27.39 -0.48
N GLU A 42 13.18 26.79 -0.32
CA GLU A 42 12.08 26.87 -1.30
C GLU A 42 10.98 27.92 -1.00
N LYS A 43 11.10 28.75 0.06
CA LYS A 43 10.16 29.86 0.31
C LYS A 43 10.84 31.16 0.79
N PRO A 44 10.43 32.33 0.27
CA PRO A 44 10.99 33.62 0.68
C PRO A 44 10.67 33.97 2.13
N MET A 45 11.62 34.59 2.81
CA MET A 45 11.52 34.96 4.24
C MET A 45 10.42 35.99 4.51
N LYS A 46 9.31 35.53 5.11
CA LYS A 46 8.46 36.29 6.06
C LYS A 46 7.52 35.32 6.79
N LYS A 47 7.37 35.49 8.11
CA LYS A 47 6.65 34.61 9.07
C LYS A 47 7.41 33.31 9.42
N ARG A 48 8.27 33.41 10.44
CA ARG A 48 8.81 32.29 11.25
C ARG A 48 8.09 32.26 12.61
N VAL A 49 8.14 31.10 13.29
CA VAL A 49 7.67 30.81 14.67
C VAL A 49 6.13 30.97 14.84
N ILE A 50 5.35 30.16 15.57
CA ILE A 50 5.52 29.00 16.48
C ILE A 50 4.50 27.93 15.98
N GLY A 51 4.60 26.60 16.15
CA GLY A 51 5.60 25.68 16.72
C GLY A 51 5.01 24.24 16.79
N GLY A 52 5.70 23.27 17.41
CA GLY A 52 5.14 21.96 17.84
C GLY A 52 4.42 21.10 16.78
N ILE A 53 5.15 20.46 15.87
CA ILE A 53 4.56 19.55 14.87
C ILE A 53 4.52 18.12 15.41
N VAL A 54 3.31 17.56 15.50
CA VAL A 54 3.04 16.11 15.57
C VAL A 54 3.82 15.43 14.44
N ALA A 55 4.68 14.47 14.78
CA ALA A 55 5.43 13.68 13.81
C ALA A 55 4.51 12.72 13.05
N ALA A 56 3.72 13.26 12.13
CA ALA A 56 2.92 12.50 11.19
C ALA A 56 3.83 11.65 10.31
N ALA A 57 3.50 10.36 10.19
CA ALA A 57 4.25 9.35 9.44
C ALA A 57 4.13 9.54 7.91
N PHE A 58 4.65 10.66 7.40
CA PHE A 58 5.01 10.87 6.00
C PHE A 58 6.52 10.73 5.79
N LEU A 59 7.13 9.78 6.50
CA LEU A 59 8.30 9.09 5.95
C LEU A 59 7.78 8.29 4.76
N ILE A 60 7.91 8.85 3.56
CA ILE A 60 8.01 8.05 2.34
C ILE A 60 9.10 7.00 2.63
N PRO A 61 8.79 5.70 2.69
CA PRO A 61 9.80 4.73 3.01
C PRO A 61 10.68 4.58 1.76
N THR A 62 11.80 5.30 1.73
CA THR A 62 12.90 5.12 0.75
C THR A 62 13.64 3.78 0.91
N ALA A 63 13.04 2.85 1.65
CA ALA A 63 13.41 1.45 1.80
C ALA A 63 12.20 0.48 1.63
N ALA A 64 10.99 0.97 1.29
CA ALA A 64 9.91 0.13 0.79
C ALA A 64 10.17 -0.22 -0.69
N PHE A 65 11.22 -1.01 -0.90
CA PHE A 65 11.29 -1.87 -2.06
C PHE A 65 10.08 -2.81 -2.06
N ALA A 66 9.68 -3.33 -3.22
CA ALA A 66 8.56 -4.28 -3.36
C ALA A 66 8.84 -5.68 -2.75
N ALA A 67 9.53 -5.74 -1.62
CA ALA A 67 9.45 -6.84 -0.68
C ALA A 67 8.12 -6.71 0.09
N PRO A 68 7.40 -7.83 0.33
CA PRO A 68 6.24 -7.80 1.22
C PRO A 68 6.64 -7.32 2.61
N ALA A 69 5.70 -6.77 3.38
CA ALA A 69 5.94 -6.51 4.79
C ALA A 69 6.38 -7.82 5.48
N LEU A 70 7.21 -7.75 6.53
CA LEU A 70 7.68 -8.97 7.23
C LEU A 70 6.52 -9.88 7.68
N ILE A 71 5.36 -9.29 8.01
CA ILE A 71 4.13 -10.01 8.36
C ILE A 71 3.53 -10.74 7.13
N GLU A 72 3.57 -10.16 5.94
CA GLU A 72 3.15 -10.80 4.69
C GLU A 72 4.11 -11.94 4.30
N MET A 73 5.42 -11.76 4.48
CA MET A 73 6.40 -12.84 4.28
C MET A 73 6.17 -14.02 5.23
N LEU A 74 5.75 -13.76 6.47
CA LEU A 74 5.47 -14.78 7.49
C LEU A 74 4.09 -15.45 7.35
N THR A 75 3.17 -14.86 6.58
CA THR A 75 1.79 -15.39 6.38
C THR A 75 1.56 -15.99 4.98
N ARG A 76 2.53 -15.86 4.07
CA ARG A 76 2.54 -16.54 2.77
C ARG A 76 2.78 -18.05 2.90
N THR A 77 2.01 -18.83 2.16
CA THR A 77 2.22 -20.27 2.03
C THR A 77 3.05 -20.56 0.77
N PRO A 78 4.14 -21.35 0.86
CA PRO A 78 4.97 -21.67 -0.30
C PRO A 78 4.25 -22.60 -1.30
N MET A 79 4.60 -22.45 -2.57
CA MET A 79 4.18 -23.32 -3.67
C MET A 79 5.38 -24.06 -4.25
N THR A 80 5.19 -25.32 -4.60
CA THR A 80 6.16 -26.07 -5.42
C THR A 80 6.06 -25.67 -6.89
N ALA A 81 7.14 -25.86 -7.65
CA ALA A 81 7.17 -25.60 -9.08
C ALA A 81 6.08 -26.36 -9.86
N GLU A 82 5.68 -27.56 -9.42
CA GLU A 82 4.58 -28.30 -10.05
C GLU A 82 3.20 -27.74 -9.68
N GLN A 83 3.00 -27.26 -8.44
CA GLN A 83 1.76 -26.56 -8.06
C GLN A 83 1.54 -25.29 -8.91
N VAL A 84 2.59 -24.51 -9.16
CA VAL A 84 2.49 -23.29 -10.01
C VAL A 84 2.06 -23.62 -11.45
N LYS A 85 2.45 -24.78 -12.00
CA LYS A 85 2.08 -25.19 -13.37
C LYS A 85 0.65 -25.70 -13.52
N VAL A 86 0.03 -26.17 -12.43
CA VAL A 86 -1.34 -26.71 -12.43
C VAL A 86 -2.37 -25.73 -11.86
N ASP A 87 -1.95 -24.79 -11.02
CA ASP A 87 -2.76 -23.67 -10.57
C ASP A 87 -3.14 -22.76 -11.75
N GLU A 88 -4.39 -22.31 -11.81
CA GLU A 88 -4.91 -21.52 -12.94
C GLU A 88 -4.20 -20.16 -13.06
N VAL A 89 -3.96 -19.49 -11.93
CA VAL A 89 -3.32 -18.17 -11.87
C VAL A 89 -1.84 -18.28 -12.20
N GLY A 90 -1.15 -19.25 -11.58
CA GLY A 90 0.26 -19.53 -11.83
C GLY A 90 0.53 -19.94 -13.27
N LYS A 91 -0.29 -20.82 -13.84
CA LYS A 91 -0.18 -21.24 -15.24
C LYS A 91 -0.40 -20.09 -16.19
N ALA A 92 -1.43 -19.27 -16.01
CA ALA A 92 -1.69 -18.11 -16.87
C ALA A 92 -0.55 -17.08 -16.81
N ALA A 93 0.00 -16.83 -15.62
CA ALA A 93 1.16 -15.96 -15.43
C ALA A 93 2.42 -16.49 -16.14
N LEU A 94 2.68 -17.80 -16.04
CA LEU A 94 3.79 -18.47 -16.75
C LEU A 94 3.60 -18.44 -18.27
N GLU A 95 2.42 -18.74 -18.79
CA GLU A 95 2.14 -18.71 -20.24
C GLU A 95 2.37 -17.30 -20.82
N LYS A 96 1.90 -16.27 -20.11
CA LYS A 96 2.13 -14.87 -20.47
C LYS A 96 3.61 -14.50 -20.44
N LEU A 97 4.34 -14.88 -19.38
CA LEU A 97 5.78 -14.67 -19.25
C LEU A 97 6.57 -15.38 -20.37
N TYR A 98 6.23 -16.64 -20.68
CA TYR A 98 6.87 -17.43 -21.74
C TYR A 98 6.56 -16.93 -23.15
N SER A 99 5.46 -16.18 -23.34
CA SER A 99 5.17 -15.48 -24.59
C SER A 99 5.97 -14.17 -24.70
N ALA A 100 6.11 -13.42 -23.61
CA ALA A 100 6.85 -12.17 -23.53
C ALA A 100 8.38 -12.36 -23.64
N PHE A 101 8.90 -13.40 -22.99
CA PHE A 101 10.32 -13.70 -22.83
C PHE A 101 10.56 -15.22 -22.98
N PRO A 102 10.63 -15.76 -24.20
CA PRO A 102 10.71 -17.20 -24.45
C PRO A 102 11.90 -17.92 -23.78
N GLU A 103 12.99 -17.20 -23.49
CA GLU A 103 14.15 -17.76 -22.77
C GLU A 103 13.81 -18.23 -21.34
N THR A 104 12.80 -17.62 -20.71
CA THR A 104 12.39 -17.93 -19.34
C THR A 104 11.80 -19.34 -19.19
N ARG A 105 11.45 -20.01 -20.30
CA ARG A 105 11.11 -21.46 -20.30
C ARG A 105 12.25 -22.35 -19.84
N SER A 106 13.50 -21.87 -19.91
CA SER A 106 14.69 -22.59 -19.42
C SER A 106 15.02 -22.32 -17.95
N PHE A 107 14.37 -21.33 -17.34
CA PHE A 107 14.63 -20.89 -15.97
C PHE A 107 13.95 -21.83 -14.96
N GLU A 108 14.46 -21.84 -13.74
CA GLU A 108 13.90 -22.58 -12.62
C GLU A 108 13.04 -21.65 -11.75
N ILE A 109 11.91 -22.15 -11.25
CA ILE A 109 11.10 -21.44 -10.26
C ILE A 109 11.86 -21.53 -8.92
N VAL A 110 12.43 -20.41 -8.49
CA VAL A 110 13.28 -20.31 -7.29
C VAL A 110 12.54 -19.80 -6.05
N ASP A 111 11.42 -19.11 -6.26
CA ASP A 111 10.46 -18.78 -5.22
C ASP A 111 9.05 -18.84 -5.83
N ALA A 112 8.11 -19.36 -5.07
CA ALA A 112 6.69 -19.26 -5.38
C ALA A 112 5.90 -19.35 -4.09
N SER A 113 4.91 -18.47 -3.93
CA SER A 113 4.07 -18.42 -2.74
C SER A 113 2.74 -17.74 -3.02
N TYR A 114 1.75 -17.99 -2.18
CA TYR A 114 0.49 -17.26 -2.18
C TYR A 114 0.13 -16.76 -0.78
N LEU A 115 -0.66 -15.70 -0.75
CA LEU A 115 -1.29 -15.16 0.46
C LEU A 115 -2.80 -15.47 0.38
N GLY A 116 -3.35 -16.20 1.35
CA GLY A 116 -4.74 -16.65 1.37
C GLY A 116 -4.91 -18.14 1.74
N GLU A 117 -6.08 -18.70 1.47
CA GLU A 117 -6.32 -20.16 1.57
C GLU A 117 -5.77 -20.92 0.35
N ALA A 118 -5.51 -22.22 0.51
CA ALA A 118 -4.83 -23.03 -0.50
C ALA A 118 -5.65 -23.27 -1.78
N PRO A 119 -5.02 -23.30 -2.97
CA PRO A 119 -5.70 -23.55 -4.26
C PRO A 119 -6.11 -25.03 -4.48
N ALA A 120 -6.17 -25.85 -3.42
CA ALA A 120 -6.49 -27.27 -3.53
C ALA A 120 -8.00 -27.52 -3.37
N ASP A 121 -8.60 -27.99 -4.46
CA ASP A 121 -9.97 -28.52 -4.62
C ASP A 121 -11.16 -27.58 -4.38
N SER A 122 -11.78 -27.23 -5.52
CA SER A 122 -13.22 -27.02 -5.74
C SER A 122 -13.85 -25.63 -5.45
N THR A 123 -14.14 -24.95 -6.56
CA THR A 123 -15.37 -24.17 -6.84
C THR A 123 -15.60 -22.78 -6.24
N LYS A 124 -14.87 -22.26 -5.24
CA LYS A 124 -15.15 -20.86 -4.78
C LYS A 124 -14.11 -20.06 -3.98
N LYS A 125 -12.81 -20.37 -4.03
CA LYS A 125 -11.77 -19.56 -3.36
C LYS A 125 -10.52 -19.41 -4.23
N GLN A 126 -9.97 -18.20 -4.27
CA GLN A 126 -8.81 -17.80 -5.08
C GLN A 126 -7.84 -17.02 -4.19
N ALA A 127 -6.53 -17.17 -4.40
CA ALA A 127 -5.50 -16.50 -3.61
C ALA A 127 -5.67 -14.97 -3.67
N ILE A 128 -5.37 -14.28 -2.55
CA ILE A 128 -5.41 -12.81 -2.47
C ILE A 128 -4.25 -12.23 -3.29
N GLN A 129 -3.11 -12.89 -3.24
CA GLN A 129 -1.92 -12.54 -4.00
C GLN A 129 -1.10 -13.81 -4.27
N THR A 130 -0.58 -13.95 -5.48
CA THR A 130 0.40 -14.98 -5.86
C THR A 130 1.70 -14.31 -6.25
N SER A 131 2.84 -14.82 -5.77
CA SER A 131 4.18 -14.41 -6.17
C SER A 131 4.92 -15.58 -6.80
N ILE A 132 5.62 -15.34 -7.91
CA ILE A 132 6.40 -16.35 -8.63
C ILE A 132 7.71 -15.70 -9.10
N ALA A 133 8.86 -16.28 -8.76
CA ALA A 133 10.16 -15.86 -9.24
C ALA A 133 10.85 -16.97 -10.03
N LEU A 134 11.29 -16.65 -11.24
CA LEU A 134 12.06 -17.53 -12.11
C LEU A 134 13.49 -16.99 -12.22
N GLN A 135 14.46 -17.89 -12.17
CA GLN A 135 15.87 -17.55 -12.33
C GLN A 135 16.60 -18.52 -13.27
N GLU A 136 17.52 -17.97 -14.04
CA GLU A 136 18.44 -18.72 -14.89
C GLU A 136 19.26 -19.74 -14.08
N LYS A 137 19.43 -20.94 -14.65
CA LYS A 137 20.09 -22.06 -13.98
C LYS A 137 21.53 -21.69 -13.57
N GLY A 138 21.89 -22.04 -12.33
CA GLY A 138 23.16 -21.66 -11.73
C GLY A 138 23.10 -20.42 -10.82
N GLY A 139 21.93 -19.77 -10.68
CA GLY A 139 21.63 -18.90 -9.53
C GLY A 139 22.31 -17.51 -9.50
N ALA A 140 23.16 -17.20 -10.48
CA ALA A 140 23.80 -15.89 -10.63
C ALA A 140 23.32 -15.10 -11.86
N GLY A 141 22.51 -15.73 -12.74
CA GLY A 141 22.05 -15.15 -13.99
C GLY A 141 20.78 -14.31 -13.88
N LYS A 142 20.07 -14.17 -15.01
CA LYS A 142 18.82 -13.41 -15.13
C LYS A 142 17.77 -13.90 -14.14
N LYS A 143 17.03 -12.97 -13.54
CA LYS A 143 15.87 -13.27 -12.70
C LYS A 143 14.68 -12.41 -13.11
N ILE A 144 13.47 -12.98 -13.00
CA ILE A 144 12.22 -12.25 -13.17
C ILE A 144 11.23 -12.68 -12.10
N SER A 145 10.59 -11.72 -11.43
CA SER A 145 9.60 -11.96 -10.37
C SER A 145 8.28 -11.32 -10.75
N LEU A 146 7.18 -12.04 -10.56
CA LEU A 146 5.82 -11.62 -10.86
C LEU A 146 5.02 -11.56 -9.55
N THR A 147 4.20 -10.51 -9.41
CA THR A 147 3.13 -10.45 -8.41
C THR A 147 1.80 -10.42 -9.15
N ILE A 148 0.88 -11.30 -8.77
CA ILE A 148 -0.44 -11.44 -9.37
C ILE A 148 -1.49 -11.22 -8.29
N GLY A 149 -2.42 -10.30 -8.50
CA GLY A 149 -3.47 -9.96 -7.53
C GLY A 149 -4.73 -10.82 -7.66
N VAL A 150 -5.72 -10.51 -6.83
CA VAL A 150 -7.07 -11.15 -6.78
C VAL A 150 -7.78 -11.29 -8.14
N THR A 151 -7.45 -10.46 -9.14
CA THR A 151 -8.07 -10.49 -10.46
C THR A 151 -7.41 -11.48 -11.43
N GLY A 152 -6.32 -12.15 -11.03
CA GLY A 152 -5.46 -12.93 -11.92
C GLY A 152 -4.60 -12.09 -12.86
N LYS A 153 -4.72 -10.76 -12.84
CA LYS A 153 -3.82 -9.85 -13.56
C LYS A 153 -2.50 -9.69 -12.80
N ILE A 154 -1.40 -9.58 -13.55
CA ILE A 154 -0.07 -9.29 -13.00
C ILE A 154 -0.09 -7.82 -12.53
N ASP A 155 0.15 -7.58 -11.25
CA ASP A 155 0.17 -6.25 -10.63
C ASP A 155 1.59 -5.65 -10.65
N SER A 156 2.63 -6.48 -10.56
CA SER A 156 4.02 -6.03 -10.70
C SER A 156 4.93 -7.05 -11.37
N VAL A 157 5.95 -6.55 -12.06
CA VAL A 157 7.03 -7.32 -12.69
C VAL A 157 8.37 -6.72 -12.30
N ILE A 158 9.24 -7.55 -11.73
CA ILE A 158 10.61 -7.19 -11.35
C ILE A 158 11.56 -7.96 -12.24
N GLN A 159 12.37 -7.26 -13.03
CA GLN A 159 13.39 -7.80 -13.94
C GLN A 159 14.77 -7.49 -13.35
N GLU A 160 15.59 -8.51 -13.06
CA GLU A 160 16.91 -8.36 -12.42
C GLU A 160 18.00 -9.07 -13.24
N ASN A 161 19.18 -8.43 -13.38
CA ASN A 161 20.37 -8.98 -14.05
C ASN A 161 20.21 -9.31 -15.54
N TRP A 162 19.43 -8.52 -16.27
CA TRP A 162 19.18 -8.74 -17.71
C TRP A 162 20.22 -8.14 -18.65
N GLU A 163 21.00 -7.19 -18.17
CA GLU A 163 22.05 -6.49 -18.92
C GLU A 163 23.43 -6.80 -18.34
N GLU A 164 24.49 -6.74 -19.15
CA GLU A 164 25.87 -6.89 -18.65
C GLU A 164 26.31 -5.71 -17.75
N LYS A 165 25.72 -4.54 -17.99
CA LYS A 165 25.98 -3.30 -17.25
C LYS A 165 24.73 -2.92 -16.46
N PRO A 166 24.85 -2.28 -15.28
CA PRO A 166 23.69 -1.76 -14.55
C PRO A 166 22.83 -0.87 -15.45
N VAL A 167 21.53 -1.17 -15.56
CA VAL A 167 20.54 -0.34 -16.27
C VAL A 167 20.62 1.12 -15.82
N SER A 168 20.83 1.39 -14.53
CA SER A 168 21.01 2.75 -13.97
C SER A 168 22.27 3.49 -14.45
N SER A 169 23.20 2.80 -15.10
CA SER A 169 24.42 3.40 -15.68
C SER A 169 24.25 3.85 -17.14
N LEU A 170 23.17 3.40 -17.80
CA LEU A 170 22.86 3.70 -19.19
C LEU A 170 22.34 5.15 -19.37
N THR A 171 22.17 5.57 -20.62
CA THR A 171 21.54 6.87 -20.93
C THR A 171 20.05 6.85 -20.62
N ASN A 172 19.47 8.03 -20.38
CA ASN A 172 18.03 8.17 -20.13
C ASN A 172 17.16 7.62 -21.27
N GLN A 173 17.66 7.61 -22.51
CA GLN A 173 16.96 7.01 -23.65
C GLN A 173 16.98 5.48 -23.58
N GLU A 174 18.15 4.86 -23.41
CA GLU A 174 18.28 3.41 -23.27
C GLU A 174 17.48 2.86 -22.07
N ILE A 175 17.45 3.60 -20.95
CA ILE A 175 16.62 3.24 -19.78
C ILE A 175 15.13 3.25 -20.17
N LYS A 176 14.65 4.31 -20.82
CA LYS A 176 13.28 4.39 -21.31
C LYS A 176 12.95 3.27 -22.30
N GLU A 177 13.83 2.99 -23.27
CA GLU A 177 13.62 1.92 -24.26
C GLU A 177 13.51 0.54 -23.61
N LYS A 178 14.34 0.23 -22.59
CA LYS A 178 14.27 -1.04 -21.84
C LYS A 178 12.99 -1.14 -21.01
N VAL A 179 12.62 -0.09 -20.28
CA VAL A 179 11.37 -0.05 -19.50
C VAL A 179 10.15 -0.14 -20.43
N ASN A 180 10.16 0.59 -21.54
CA ASN A 180 9.13 0.52 -22.59
C ASN A 180 8.97 -0.92 -23.11
N ASN A 181 10.08 -1.61 -23.42
CA ASN A 181 10.02 -2.99 -23.91
C ASN A 181 9.46 -3.97 -22.87
N LEU A 182 9.79 -3.79 -21.59
CA LEU A 182 9.23 -4.59 -20.51
C LEU A 182 7.72 -4.34 -20.36
N ILE A 183 7.27 -3.09 -20.37
CA ILE A 183 5.85 -2.75 -20.24
C ILE A 183 5.07 -3.28 -21.46
N ASP A 184 5.54 -3.01 -22.68
CA ASP A 184 4.88 -3.44 -23.92
C ASP A 184 4.66 -4.96 -23.95
N LYS A 185 5.69 -5.74 -23.63
CA LYS A 185 5.62 -7.20 -23.58
C LYS A 185 4.73 -7.75 -22.46
N MET A 186 4.71 -7.12 -21.29
CA MET A 186 4.03 -7.65 -20.10
C MET A 186 2.62 -7.07 -19.89
N TYR A 187 2.28 -5.92 -20.48
CA TYR A 187 1.02 -5.21 -20.25
C TYR A 187 0.36 -4.71 -21.53
N GLY A 188 1.10 -4.57 -22.64
CA GLY A 188 0.60 -4.08 -23.93
C GLY A 188 1.07 -2.64 -24.25
N SER A 189 0.67 -2.14 -25.42
CA SER A 189 1.21 -0.89 -25.99
C SER A 189 1.18 0.29 -25.02
N ILE A 190 2.28 1.04 -25.05
CA ILE A 190 2.52 2.25 -24.28
C ILE A 190 2.24 3.55 -25.07
N ASP A 191 1.71 3.46 -26.29
CA ASP A 191 1.50 4.65 -27.17
C ASP A 191 0.50 5.65 -26.58
N GLY A 192 -0.37 5.20 -25.68
CA GLY A 192 -1.34 6.00 -24.93
C GLY A 192 -0.75 6.81 -23.76
N TYR A 193 0.53 6.67 -23.45
CA TYR A 193 1.12 7.23 -22.22
C TYR A 193 2.14 8.36 -22.48
N GLU A 194 2.24 9.25 -21.51
CA GLU A 194 3.31 10.24 -21.36
C GLU A 194 4.26 9.79 -20.24
N VAL A 195 5.58 9.94 -20.44
CA VAL A 195 6.60 9.36 -19.56
C VAL A 195 7.49 10.43 -18.95
N SER A 196 7.29 10.73 -17.67
CA SER A 196 8.28 11.50 -16.88
C SER A 196 9.35 10.56 -16.31
N MET A 197 10.55 11.09 -16.09
CA MET A 197 11.69 10.35 -15.56
C MET A 197 12.49 11.25 -14.63
N GLU A 198 12.63 10.85 -13.37
CA GLU A 198 13.22 11.64 -12.29
C GLU A 198 14.35 10.86 -11.60
N PRO A 199 15.55 11.43 -11.45
CA PRO A 199 16.61 10.82 -10.66
C PRO A 199 16.30 10.93 -9.16
N MET A 200 16.46 9.82 -8.46
CA MET A 200 16.21 9.67 -7.03
C MET A 200 17.51 9.31 -6.30
N GLY A 201 17.73 9.89 -5.11
CA GLY A 201 18.82 9.55 -4.21
C GLY A 201 20.03 10.50 -4.23
N GLU A 202 21.12 10.05 -3.62
CA GLU A 202 22.42 10.75 -3.54
C GLU A 202 23.16 10.69 -4.90
N PRO A 203 24.06 11.64 -5.21
CA PRO A 203 24.75 11.72 -6.52
C PRO A 203 25.48 10.44 -6.96
N ASN A 204 25.88 9.61 -6.00
CA ASN A 204 26.65 8.38 -6.21
C ASN A 204 25.79 7.11 -6.31
N GLN A 205 24.46 7.20 -6.15
CA GLN A 205 23.53 6.08 -6.29
C GLN A 205 22.40 6.46 -7.25
N LYS A 206 22.65 6.27 -8.55
CA LYS A 206 21.65 6.50 -9.61
C LYS A 206 20.48 5.52 -9.43
N THR A 207 19.39 6.02 -8.88
CA THR A 207 18.05 5.42 -8.98
C THR A 207 17.22 6.32 -9.87
N PHE A 208 16.32 5.76 -10.68
CA PHE A 208 15.37 6.54 -11.46
C PHE A 208 13.95 6.08 -11.16
N LEU A 209 13.05 7.06 -11.02
CA LEU A 209 11.62 6.87 -11.04
C LEU A 209 11.11 7.25 -12.43
N LEU A 210 10.40 6.35 -13.11
CA LEU A 210 9.65 6.66 -14.32
C LEU A 210 8.15 6.55 -14.01
N ASN A 211 7.39 7.57 -14.39
CA ASN A 211 5.94 7.58 -14.24
C ASN A 211 5.31 7.60 -15.64
N TYR A 212 4.51 6.58 -15.93
CA TYR A 212 3.76 6.45 -17.19
C TYR A 212 2.32 6.90 -16.91
N ILE A 213 1.96 8.09 -17.36
CA ILE A 213 0.66 8.71 -17.14
C ILE A 213 -0.15 8.57 -18.42
N GLU A 214 -1.36 8.01 -18.36
CA GLU A 214 -2.24 7.91 -19.53
C GLU A 214 -2.61 9.32 -20.03
N LYS A 215 -2.62 9.55 -21.35
CA LYS A 215 -2.89 10.86 -21.93
C LYS A 215 -4.27 11.39 -21.51
N GLY A 216 -4.28 12.45 -20.69
CA GLY A 216 -5.48 13.03 -20.07
C GLY A 216 -5.69 12.69 -18.59
N SER A 217 -4.86 11.79 -18.01
CA SER A 217 -4.79 11.52 -16.58
C SER A 217 -3.82 12.48 -15.86
N GLN A 218 -3.93 12.57 -14.54
CA GLN A 218 -2.93 13.18 -13.64
C GLN A 218 -2.24 12.16 -12.74
N ILE A 219 -2.67 10.88 -12.78
CA ILE A 219 -2.21 9.80 -11.90
C ILE A 219 -1.38 8.83 -12.76
N PRO A 220 -0.17 8.41 -12.32
CA PRO A 220 0.60 7.39 -13.02
C PRO A 220 -0.16 6.07 -13.07
N PHE A 221 -0.24 5.49 -14.26
CA PHE A 221 -0.83 4.19 -14.52
C PHE A 221 0.20 3.09 -14.26
N TYR A 222 1.43 3.25 -14.74
CA TYR A 222 2.59 2.47 -14.31
C TYR A 222 3.57 3.37 -13.57
N GLN A 223 4.10 2.86 -12.47
CA GLN A 223 5.24 3.43 -11.78
C GLN A 223 6.41 2.45 -11.87
N VAL A 224 7.58 2.94 -12.28
CA VAL A 224 8.76 2.09 -12.50
C VAL A 224 9.96 2.63 -11.75
N PHE A 225 10.57 1.76 -10.94
CA PHE A 225 11.86 2.04 -10.32
C PHE A 225 12.98 1.32 -11.08
N VAL A 226 14.01 2.08 -11.45
CA VAL A 226 15.24 1.54 -12.06
C VAL A 226 16.40 1.81 -11.12
N LYS A 227 17.01 0.74 -10.60
CA LYS A 227 18.17 0.81 -9.71
C LYS A 227 19.15 -0.30 -10.06
N ASP A 228 20.42 0.06 -10.16
CA ASP A 228 21.49 -0.87 -10.55
C ASP A 228 21.09 -1.68 -11.80
N ASN A 229 20.97 -3.00 -11.70
CA ASN A 229 20.55 -3.89 -12.80
C ASN A 229 19.11 -4.44 -12.62
N ARG A 230 18.26 -3.68 -11.91
CA ARG A 230 16.86 -4.00 -11.62
C ARG A 230 15.91 -2.96 -12.22
N ILE A 231 14.87 -3.45 -12.88
CA ILE A 231 13.70 -2.70 -13.30
C ILE A 231 12.49 -3.27 -12.54
N ASP A 232 11.76 -2.43 -11.83
CA ASP A 232 10.63 -2.81 -10.97
C ASP A 232 9.40 -2.03 -11.43
N VAL A 233 8.52 -2.69 -12.19
CA VAL A 233 7.29 -2.11 -12.77
C VAL A 233 6.12 -2.48 -11.88
N THR A 234 5.41 -1.47 -11.36
CA THR A 234 4.17 -1.66 -10.59
C THR A 234 2.99 -0.96 -11.27
N LEU A 235 1.87 -1.66 -11.35
CA LEU A 235 0.60 -1.15 -11.85
C LEU A 235 -0.12 -0.33 -10.76
N HIS A 236 -0.59 0.86 -11.12
CA HIS A 236 -1.31 1.79 -10.24
C HIS A 236 -2.65 2.24 -10.82
N GLY A 237 -2.75 2.37 -12.15
CA GLY A 237 -3.98 2.67 -12.89
C GLY A 237 -4.53 1.44 -13.65
N GLY A 238 -5.71 1.61 -14.23
CA GLY A 238 -6.50 0.54 -14.84
C GLY A 238 -7.57 0.01 -13.89
N GLU A 239 -8.42 -0.90 -14.38
CA GLU A 239 -9.50 -1.50 -13.59
C GLU A 239 -8.94 -2.34 -12.42
N ARG A 240 -8.69 -1.67 -11.28
CA ARG A 240 -9.43 -2.06 -10.08
C ARG A 240 -10.90 -1.94 -10.46
N THR A 241 -11.69 -2.97 -10.18
CA THR A 241 -13.15 -2.87 -10.19
C THR A 241 -13.54 -1.53 -9.59
N PRO A 242 -14.49 -0.77 -10.14
CA PRO A 242 -15.14 0.25 -9.35
C PRO A 242 -15.80 -0.51 -8.19
N SER A 243 -15.11 -0.59 -7.05
CA SER A 243 -15.75 -0.64 -5.74
C SER A 243 -16.88 0.36 -5.84
N ASN A 244 -18.12 -0.03 -5.52
CA ASN A 244 -19.33 0.78 -5.71
C ASN A 244 -19.30 2.00 -4.79
N LEU A 245 -18.39 2.91 -5.13
CA LEU A 245 -18.01 4.13 -4.47
C LEU A 245 -18.54 5.26 -5.34
N VAL A 246 -19.87 5.33 -5.37
CA VAL A 246 -20.50 6.62 -5.06
C VAL A 246 -20.19 6.95 -3.59
N LYS A 247 -18.90 7.08 -3.25
CA LYS A 247 -18.47 7.80 -2.05
C LYS A 247 -18.55 9.25 -2.47
N VAL A 248 -19.64 9.89 -2.06
CA VAL A 248 -19.74 11.34 -2.11
C VAL A 248 -18.68 11.88 -1.15
N GLU A 249 -17.54 12.29 -1.70
CA GLU A 249 -16.53 13.06 -0.97
C GLU A 249 -17.07 14.46 -0.69
N GLY A 250 -16.88 14.96 0.54
CA GLY A 250 -17.26 16.32 0.94
C GLY A 250 -18.52 16.44 1.81
N PHE A 251 -18.93 15.36 2.51
CA PHE A 251 -20.04 15.47 3.46
C PHE A 251 -19.64 16.31 4.69
N PHE A 252 -18.51 16.01 5.31
CA PHE A 252 -17.95 16.78 6.43
C PHE A 252 -16.86 17.74 5.96
N THR A 253 -16.69 18.83 6.71
CA THR A 253 -15.81 19.93 6.32
C THR A 253 -15.05 20.50 7.50
N ARG A 254 -13.77 20.82 7.28
CA ARG A 254 -12.91 21.57 8.19
C ARG A 254 -12.37 22.79 7.47
N ASP A 255 -12.36 23.94 8.13
CA ASP A 255 -11.87 25.21 7.57
C ASP A 255 -12.54 25.60 6.23
N GLY A 256 -13.82 25.22 6.06
CA GLY A 256 -14.58 25.43 4.82
C GLY A 256 -14.22 24.51 3.65
N LYS A 257 -13.39 23.49 3.85
CA LYS A 257 -12.97 22.51 2.85
C LYS A 257 -13.43 21.09 3.22
N PRO A 258 -13.57 20.15 2.27
CA PRO A 258 -13.81 18.74 2.57
C PRO A 258 -12.78 18.20 3.57
N ASP A 259 -13.26 17.54 4.63
CA ASP A 259 -12.41 16.80 5.57
C ASP A 259 -12.48 15.31 5.22
N THR A 260 -11.58 14.86 4.34
CA THR A 260 -11.54 13.47 3.87
C THR A 260 -11.22 12.47 4.98
N PHE A 261 -10.55 12.91 6.06
CA PHE A 261 -10.30 12.08 7.22
C PHE A 261 -11.59 11.89 8.02
N ALA A 262 -12.29 12.98 8.36
CA ALA A 262 -13.59 12.89 9.03
C ALA A 262 -14.63 12.14 8.20
N ASP A 263 -14.74 12.40 6.88
CA ASP A 263 -15.62 11.67 5.96
C ASP A 263 -15.38 10.16 6.00
N SER A 264 -14.12 9.72 6.06
CA SER A 264 -13.79 8.29 6.06
C SER A 264 -14.40 7.54 7.26
N PHE A 265 -14.55 8.20 8.42
CA PHE A 265 -15.10 7.63 9.65
C PHE A 265 -16.59 7.96 9.88
N LEU A 266 -17.03 9.18 9.55
CA LEU A 266 -18.36 9.70 9.89
C LEU A 266 -19.40 9.53 8.78
N ASN A 267 -18.98 9.29 7.53
CA ASN A 267 -19.89 8.94 6.46
C ASN A 267 -20.20 7.42 6.50
N ASP A 268 -21.06 7.05 7.46
CA ASP A 268 -21.40 5.67 7.81
C ASP A 268 -22.90 5.51 8.08
N GLU A 269 -23.57 4.67 7.27
CA GLU A 269 -24.99 4.33 7.40
C GLU A 269 -25.33 3.70 8.76
N ASN A 270 -24.41 2.94 9.36
CA ASN A 270 -24.60 2.38 10.69
C ASN A 270 -24.57 3.47 11.77
N LEU A 271 -23.73 4.49 11.61
CA LEU A 271 -23.68 5.65 12.51
C LEU A 271 -24.95 6.50 12.38
N PHE A 272 -25.40 6.78 11.15
CA PHE A 272 -26.65 7.50 10.89
C PHE A 272 -27.87 6.78 11.48
N SER A 273 -27.90 5.44 11.36
CA SER A 273 -28.93 4.60 11.96
C SER A 273 -28.88 4.61 13.49
N LEU A 274 -27.69 4.51 14.09
CA LEU A 274 -27.49 4.56 15.54
C LEU A 274 -27.95 5.90 16.13
N LEU A 275 -27.65 7.01 15.47
CA LEU A 275 -28.02 8.36 15.89
C LEU A 275 -29.47 8.75 15.53
N ASN A 276 -30.16 7.93 14.73
CA ASN A 276 -31.46 8.21 14.12
C ASN A 276 -31.49 9.63 13.51
N MET A 277 -30.57 9.88 12.57
CA MET A 277 -30.44 11.15 11.83
C MET A 277 -29.71 10.95 10.51
N SER A 278 -29.96 11.83 9.54
CA SER A 278 -29.30 11.84 8.22
C SER A 278 -27.87 12.43 8.26
N PRO A 279 -27.03 12.16 7.24
CA PRO A 279 -25.72 12.78 7.10
C PRO A 279 -25.77 14.32 7.15
N THR A 280 -26.79 14.90 6.52
CA THR A 280 -27.00 16.35 6.46
C THR A 280 -27.35 16.94 7.84
N GLU A 281 -28.17 16.27 8.62
CA GLU A 281 -28.49 16.68 10.00
C GLU A 281 -27.27 16.55 10.91
N LEU A 282 -26.48 15.48 10.79
CA LEU A 282 -25.25 15.34 11.56
C LEU A 282 -24.26 16.47 11.20
N LYS A 283 -24.05 16.76 9.91
CA LYS A 283 -23.25 17.90 9.44
C LYS A 283 -23.74 19.23 10.05
N GLN A 284 -25.05 19.45 10.09
CA GLN A 284 -25.63 20.68 10.67
C GLN A 284 -25.42 20.78 12.19
N GLU A 285 -25.48 19.67 12.92
CA GLU A 285 -25.19 19.68 14.36
C GLU A 285 -23.70 19.90 14.65
N LEU A 286 -22.80 19.29 13.89
CA LEU A 286 -21.36 19.52 14.01
C LEU A 286 -20.99 20.97 13.65
N ALA A 287 -21.61 21.55 12.62
CA ALA A 287 -21.44 22.96 12.24
C ALA A 287 -21.93 23.96 13.32
N LYS A 288 -22.71 23.52 14.32
CA LYS A 288 -23.08 24.30 15.52
C LYS A 288 -22.01 24.24 16.62
N GLY A 289 -20.85 23.63 16.35
CA GLY A 289 -19.73 23.48 17.28
C GLY A 289 -19.87 22.29 18.25
N LYS A 290 -20.78 21.35 17.99
CA LYS A 290 -20.90 20.10 18.75
C LYS A 290 -19.90 19.06 18.27
N SER A 291 -19.50 18.15 19.15
CA SER A 291 -18.83 16.90 18.74
C SER A 291 -19.84 15.79 18.43
N VAL A 292 -19.41 14.72 17.75
CA VAL A 292 -20.27 13.55 17.50
C VAL A 292 -20.70 12.91 18.82
N VAL A 293 -19.84 12.92 19.85
CA VAL A 293 -20.19 12.42 21.20
C VAL A 293 -21.31 13.24 21.84
N GLU A 294 -21.33 14.57 21.67
CA GLU A 294 -22.40 15.43 22.20
C GLU A 294 -23.73 15.23 21.45
N VAL A 295 -23.67 15.03 20.13
CA VAL A 295 -24.84 14.67 19.33
C VAL A 295 -25.38 13.31 19.74
N ALA A 296 -24.51 12.31 19.92
CA ALA A 296 -24.87 10.97 20.39
C ALA A 296 -25.51 11.01 21.79
N ALA A 297 -24.93 11.74 22.73
CA ALA A 297 -25.48 11.92 24.07
C ALA A 297 -26.90 12.53 24.03
N SER A 298 -27.15 13.50 23.14
CA SER A 298 -28.50 14.08 22.95
C SER A 298 -29.55 13.10 22.39
N LYS A 299 -29.10 11.97 21.83
CA LYS A 299 -29.92 10.86 21.32
C LYS A 299 -29.98 9.67 22.28
N ASN A 300 -29.45 9.79 23.51
CA ASN A 300 -29.25 8.72 24.48
C ASN A 300 -28.30 7.60 24.00
N VAL A 301 -27.39 7.92 23.09
CA VAL A 301 -26.33 7.01 22.60
C VAL A 301 -25.03 7.33 23.35
N SER A 302 -24.41 6.31 23.95
CA SER A 302 -23.14 6.46 24.67
C SER A 302 -21.94 6.61 23.74
N LYS A 303 -20.87 7.24 24.25
CA LYS A 303 -19.57 7.35 23.54
C LYS A 303 -19.06 5.97 23.06
N GLN A 304 -19.20 4.93 23.88
CA GLN A 304 -18.72 3.59 23.53
C GLN A 304 -19.50 3.00 22.34
N GLN A 305 -20.83 3.15 22.31
CA GLN A 305 -21.62 2.66 21.17
C GLN A 305 -21.24 3.35 19.84
N VAL A 306 -20.87 4.62 19.88
CA VAL A 306 -20.34 5.35 18.71
C VAL A 306 -18.98 4.79 18.29
N ILE A 307 -18.08 4.54 19.25
CA ILE A 307 -16.77 3.92 18.99
C ILE A 307 -16.96 2.54 18.38
N ASP A 308 -17.76 1.67 19.00
CA ASP A 308 -17.97 0.29 18.60
C ASP A 308 -18.57 0.21 17.20
N VAL A 309 -19.58 1.05 16.87
CA VAL A 309 -20.18 1.07 15.53
C VAL A 309 -19.19 1.54 14.48
N ILE A 310 -18.49 2.66 14.68
CA ILE A 310 -17.53 3.15 13.68
C ILE A 310 -16.35 2.18 13.54
N ALA A 311 -15.77 1.71 14.64
CA ALA A 311 -14.67 0.76 14.62
C ALA A 311 -15.09 -0.56 13.94
N LYS A 312 -16.28 -1.09 14.26
CA LYS A 312 -16.83 -2.26 13.58
C LYS A 312 -17.02 -2.00 12.08
N THR A 313 -17.62 -0.89 11.67
CA THR A 313 -17.79 -0.58 10.25
C THR A 313 -16.44 -0.43 9.53
N GLN A 314 -15.43 0.19 10.16
CA GLN A 314 -14.10 0.30 9.54
C GLN A 314 -13.42 -1.06 9.40
N VAL A 315 -13.45 -1.90 10.45
CA VAL A 315 -12.96 -3.29 10.37
C VAL A 315 -13.76 -4.07 9.34
N GLU A 316 -15.07 -3.93 9.27
CA GLU A 316 -15.89 -4.61 8.25
C GLU A 316 -15.62 -4.07 6.85
N LYS A 317 -15.29 -2.78 6.64
CA LYS A 317 -14.88 -2.21 5.34
C LYS A 317 -13.50 -2.68 4.91
N GLU A 318 -12.54 -2.74 5.84
CA GLU A 318 -11.19 -3.29 5.62
C GLU A 318 -11.30 -4.79 5.28
N LEU A 319 -12.04 -5.54 6.10
CA LEU A 319 -12.33 -6.94 5.85
C LEU A 319 -13.21 -7.19 4.61
N GLN A 320 -14.04 -6.25 4.14
CA GLN A 320 -14.81 -6.38 2.89
C GLN A 320 -14.00 -5.99 1.66
N ALA A 321 -13.05 -5.07 1.78
CA ALA A 321 -12.01 -4.87 0.77
C ALA A 321 -11.14 -6.13 0.60
N ASP A 322 -10.96 -6.90 1.68
CA ASP A 322 -10.21 -8.16 1.71
C ASP A 322 -11.06 -9.44 1.49
N GLN A 323 -12.40 -9.39 1.52
CA GLN A 323 -13.24 -10.60 1.54
C GLN A 323 -13.70 -11.10 0.17
N ASN A 324 -12.96 -12.09 -0.33
CA ASN A 324 -13.57 -13.34 -0.79
C ASN A 324 -13.90 -14.26 0.42
N GLY A 325 -14.86 -13.86 1.26
CA GLY A 325 -15.63 -14.78 2.12
C GLY A 325 -14.94 -15.48 3.30
N ALA A 326 -13.77 -15.04 3.77
CA ALA A 326 -13.15 -15.59 4.98
C ALA A 326 -13.70 -14.94 6.27
N SER A 327 -14.26 -15.73 7.19
CA SER A 327 -14.70 -15.24 8.50
C SER A 327 -13.50 -15.06 9.43
N VAL A 328 -12.97 -13.83 9.50
CA VAL A 328 -11.95 -13.45 10.48
C VAL A 328 -12.47 -13.71 11.89
N SER A 329 -11.63 -14.34 12.73
CA SER A 329 -12.02 -14.73 14.08
C SER A 329 -12.40 -13.51 14.92
N ASN A 330 -13.39 -13.68 15.81
CA ASN A 330 -13.89 -12.57 16.63
C ASN A 330 -12.77 -11.90 17.45
N HIS A 331 -11.78 -12.68 17.89
CA HIS A 331 -10.62 -12.15 18.61
C HIS A 331 -9.76 -11.19 17.76
N VAL A 332 -9.54 -11.50 16.48
CA VAL A 332 -8.79 -10.60 15.58
C VAL A 332 -9.63 -9.35 15.29
N LYS A 333 -10.95 -9.48 15.07
CA LYS A 333 -11.85 -8.32 14.93
C LYS A 333 -11.80 -7.40 16.16
N GLU A 334 -11.83 -7.96 17.37
CA GLU A 334 -11.69 -7.21 18.62
C GLU A 334 -10.33 -6.48 18.73
N GLN A 335 -9.23 -7.11 18.32
CA GLN A 335 -7.93 -6.46 18.29
C GLN A 335 -7.87 -5.30 17.28
N MET A 336 -8.42 -5.49 16.08
CA MET A 336 -8.48 -4.43 15.05
C MET A 336 -9.37 -3.26 15.51
N MET A 337 -10.53 -3.53 16.12
CA MET A 337 -11.40 -2.48 16.68
C MET A 337 -10.67 -1.68 17.78
N LYS A 338 -9.94 -2.34 18.69
CA LYS A 338 -9.12 -1.67 19.72
C LYS A 338 -7.96 -0.84 19.13
N ALA A 339 -7.35 -1.29 18.04
CA ALA A 339 -6.31 -0.53 17.35
C ALA A 339 -6.85 0.73 16.66
N LEU A 340 -8.13 0.73 16.26
CA LEU A 340 -8.82 1.88 15.66
C LEU A 340 -9.40 2.84 16.70
N GLU A 341 -9.75 2.38 17.90
CA GLU A 341 -10.31 3.18 19.00
C GLU A 341 -9.65 4.57 19.18
N PRO A 342 -8.32 4.74 19.30
CA PRO A 342 -7.73 6.07 19.47
C PRO A 342 -7.95 7.00 18.27
N LYS A 343 -8.03 6.47 17.04
CA LYS A 343 -8.35 7.25 15.83
C LYS A 343 -9.82 7.65 15.82
N VAL A 344 -10.71 6.72 16.17
CA VAL A 344 -12.16 6.98 16.25
C VAL A 344 -12.45 8.02 17.33
N VAL A 345 -11.88 7.88 18.54
CA VAL A 345 -11.97 8.87 19.63
C VAL A 345 -11.56 10.27 19.17
N HIS A 346 -10.42 10.38 18.48
CA HIS A 346 -9.94 11.67 17.96
C HIS A 346 -10.95 12.34 17.00
N VAL A 347 -11.61 11.56 16.14
CA VAL A 347 -12.63 12.09 15.21
C VAL A 347 -13.92 12.46 15.94
N ILE A 348 -14.46 11.59 16.80
CA ILE A 348 -15.79 11.79 17.41
C ILE A 348 -15.81 12.85 18.51
N GLU A 349 -14.67 13.13 19.14
CA GLU A 349 -14.52 14.21 20.12
C GLU A 349 -14.15 15.56 19.49
N HIS A 350 -13.69 15.56 18.23
CA HIS A 350 -13.41 16.81 17.52
C HIS A 350 -14.69 17.64 17.38
N LYS A 351 -14.58 18.92 17.74
CA LYS A 351 -15.61 19.93 17.51
C LYS A 351 -15.20 20.74 16.31
N SER A 352 -16.08 20.86 15.31
CA SER A 352 -15.86 21.79 14.22
C SER A 352 -15.73 23.20 14.78
N GLU A 353 -14.69 23.92 14.40
CA GLU A 353 -14.56 25.33 14.77
C GLU A 353 -15.76 26.10 14.20
N THR A 354 -16.52 26.77 15.07
CA THR A 354 -17.63 27.61 14.64
C THR A 354 -17.08 28.69 13.72
N PRO A 355 -17.55 28.84 12.46
CA PRO A 355 -17.06 29.89 11.59
C PRO A 355 -17.25 31.24 12.30
N ALA A 356 -16.15 31.98 12.43
CA ALA A 356 -16.18 33.29 13.08
C ALA A 356 -17.24 34.16 12.41
N LYS A 357 -18.12 34.75 13.21
CA LYS A 357 -19.06 35.76 12.72
C LYS A 357 -18.24 36.96 12.21
N ASN A 358 -18.25 37.16 10.89
CA ASN A 358 -17.94 38.45 10.28
C ASN A 358 -19.08 39.44 10.60
#